data_AF-A0A6P1DVT7-F1
#
_entry.id   AF-A0A6P1DVT7-F1
#
_cell.length_a   1.000
_cell.length_b   1.000
_cell.length_c   1.000
_cell.angle_alpha   90.00
_cell.angle_beta   90.00
_cell.angle_gamma   90.00
#
_symmetry.space_group_name_H-M   'P 1'
#
loop_
_entity.id
_entity.type
_entity.pdbx_description
1 polymer ?
#
loop_
_entity_poly.entity_id
_entity_poly.type
_entity_poly.pdbx_seq_one_letter_code
_entity_poly.pdbx_strand_id
1 'polypeptide(L)' 'MKEYRRGSHSVFQLHVHLMWCTKYRKKALKKDVGTRLRELCRQTCSDMGVEILSGVVS' A
#
# COMPACT_ATOMS: atom_id res chain seq x y z
N MET A 1 6.35 -12.58 17.97
CA MET A 1 5.01 -13.19 17.87
C MET A 1 4.21 -12.34 16.90
N LYS A 2 3.63 -12.89 15.82
CA LYS A 2 2.87 -12.09 14.86
C LYS A 2 1.59 -11.59 15.54
N GLU A 3 1.39 -10.28 15.63
CA GLU A 3 0.16 -9.72 16.21
C GLU A 3 -1.02 -10.03 15.28
N TYR A 4 -1.99 -10.79 15.79
CA TYR A 4 -3.25 -11.05 15.10
C TYR A 4 -4.24 -9.92 15.42
N ARG A 5 -4.87 -9.36 14.38
CA ARG A 5 -5.97 -8.39 14.54
C ARG A 5 -7.23 -9.13 14.99
N ARG A 6 -8.01 -8.49 15.86
CA ARG A 6 -9.26 -9.05 16.41
C ARG A 6 -10.42 -8.10 16.11
N GLY A 7 -11.50 -8.64 15.55
CA GLY A 7 -12.82 -8.02 15.52
C GLY A 7 -13.73 -8.66 16.57
N SER A 8 -14.99 -8.23 16.65
CA SER A 8 -15.95 -8.71 17.64
C SER A 8 -16.14 -10.23 17.63
N HIS A 9 -16.03 -10.87 16.46
CA HIS A 9 -16.22 -12.31 16.29
C HIS A 9 -15.18 -12.94 15.36
N SER A 10 -14.03 -12.29 15.16
CA SER A 10 -13.01 -12.77 14.21
C SER A 10 -11.60 -12.47 14.69
N VAL A 11 -10.67 -13.37 14.39
CA VAL A 11 -9.23 -13.18 14.59
C VAL A 11 -8.56 -13.43 13.25
N PHE A 12 -7.79 -12.47 12.76
CA PHE A 12 -7.26 -12.55 11.41
C PHE A 12 -5.89 -11.88 11.27
N GLN A 13 -5.15 -12.34 10.27
CA GLN A 13 -3.93 -11.71 9.79
C GLN A 13 -3.93 -11.80 8.27
N LEU A 14 -4.25 -10.69 7.61
CA LEU A 14 -4.38 -10.61 6.17
C LEU A 14 -3.22 -9.79 5.61
N HIS A 15 -2.29 -10.45 4.94
CA HIS A 15 -1.20 -9.79 4.20
C HIS A 15 -1.41 -10.02 2.71
N VAL A 16 -1.28 -8.96 1.92
CA VAL A 16 -1.49 -8.99 0.48
C VAL A 16 -0.28 -8.38 -0.22
N HIS A 17 0.17 -9.01 -1.31
CA HIS A 17 1.17 -8.44 -2.21
C HIS A 17 0.45 -7.80 -3.41
N LEU A 18 0.31 -6.48 -3.41
CA LEU A 18 -0.38 -5.74 -4.45
C LEU A 18 0.62 -5.13 -5.44
N MET A 19 0.36 -5.29 -6.74
CA MET A 19 1.17 -4.71 -7.81
C MET A 19 0.27 -4.09 -8.88
N TRP A 20 0.71 -2.98 -9.47
CA TRP A 20 0.06 -2.33 -10.60
C TRP A 20 1.09 -1.73 -11.55
N CYS A 21 0.64 -1.39 -12.76
CA CYS A 21 1.46 -0.73 -13.79
C CYS A 21 0.75 0.52 -14.30
N THR A 22 1.51 1.47 -14.83
CA THR A 22 0.95 2.62 -15.54
C THR A 22 0.26 2.17 -16.82
N LYS A 23 -0.74 2.95 -17.26
CA LYS A 23 -1.38 2.75 -18.55
C LYS A 23 -0.32 2.72 -19.66
N TYR A 24 -0.32 1.67 -20.48
CA TYR A 24 0.67 1.41 -21.54
C TYR A 24 2.14 1.28 -21.06
N ARG A 25 2.37 0.95 -19.77
CA ARG A 25 3.72 0.83 -19.16
C ARG A 25 4.62 2.04 -19.39
N LYS A 26 4.03 3.23 -19.53
CA LYS A 26 4.79 4.48 -19.64
C LYS A 26 5.62 4.68 -18.37
N LYS A 27 6.89 5.07 -18.51
CA LYS A 27 7.80 5.36 -17.38
C LYS A 27 7.50 6.74 -16.76
N ALA A 28 6.26 6.94 -16.33
CA ALA A 28 5.73 8.21 -15.83
C ALA A 28 5.99 8.45 -14.33
N LEU A 29 6.25 7.39 -13.57
CA LEU A 29 6.46 7.43 -12.11
C LEU A 29 7.91 7.83 -11.75
N LYS A 30 8.39 8.92 -12.35
CA LYS A 30 9.74 9.44 -12.13
C LYS A 30 9.70 10.74 -11.34
N LYS A 31 10.80 11.02 -10.63
CA LYS A 31 11.01 12.27 -9.89
C LYS A 31 9.83 12.57 -8.96
N ASP A 32 9.33 13.79 -8.99
CA ASP A 32 8.29 14.32 -8.11
C ASP A 32 6.96 13.56 -8.25
N VAL A 33 6.66 13.02 -9.43
CA VAL A 33 5.44 12.23 -9.65
C VAL A 33 5.47 10.94 -8.83
N GLY A 34 6.62 10.27 -8.78
CA GLY A 34 6.79 9.05 -7.98
C GLY A 34 6.73 9.34 -6.48
N THR A 35 7.35 10.43 -6.04
CA THR A 35 7.31 10.89 -4.65
C THR A 35 5.88 11.23 -4.22
N ARG A 36 5.16 12.02 -5.02
CA ARG A 36 3.78 12.41 -4.73
C ARG A 36 2.83 11.22 -4.71
N LEU A 37 2.98 10.28 -5.64
CA LEU A 37 2.19 9.05 -5.62
C LEU A 37 2.41 8.27 -4.31
N ARG A 38 3.66 8.15 -3.86
CA ARG A 38 3.99 7.45 -2.61
C ARG A 38 3.33 8.12 -1.40
N GLU A 39 3.29 9.45 -1.35
CA GLU A 39 2.58 10.18 -0.30
C GLU A 39 1.08 9.90 -0.32
N LEU A 40 0.46 9.99 -1.49
CA LEU A 40 -0.97 9.71 -1.66
C LEU A 40 -1.31 8.27 -1.26
N CYS A 41 -0.50 7.29 -1.66
CA CYS A 41 -0.69 5.90 -1.25
C CYS A 41 -0.64 5.75 0.28
N ARG A 42 0.31 6.40 0.95
CA ARG A 42 0.40 6.36 2.42
C ARG A 42 -0.81 7.00 3.09
N GLN A 43 -1.25 8.14 2.57
CA GLN A 43 -2.43 8.84 3.07
C GLN A 43 -3.67 7.96 2.94
N THR A 44 -3.94 7.43 1.74
CA THR A 44 -5.09 6.54 1.51
C THR A 44 -5.02 5.28 2.38
N CYS A 45 -3.86 4.65 2.52
CA CYS A 45 -3.71 3.49 3.40
C CYS A 45 -3.99 3.84 4.87
N SER A 46 -3.50 4.98 5.34
CA SER A 46 -3.75 5.48 6.70
C SER A 46 -5.24 5.69 6.95
N ASP A 47 -5.93 6.35 6.00
CA ASP A 47 -7.37 6.61 6.10
C ASP A 47 -8.20 5.32 6.13
N MET A 48 -7.72 4.27 5.46
CA MET A 48 -8.35 2.94 5.42
C MET A 48 -7.94 2.02 6.59
N GLY A 49 -7.04 2.45 7.48
CA GLY A 49 -6.50 1.60 8.56
C GLY A 49 -5.63 0.42 8.07
N VAL A 50 -5.07 0.56 6.86
CA VAL A 50 -4.20 -0.44 6.23
C VAL A 50 -2.75 -0.15 6.59
N GLU A 51 -2.03 -1.20 6.98
CA GLU A 51 -0.61 -1.12 7.31
C GLU A 51 0.25 -1.50 6.09
N ILE A 52 1.22 -0.64 5.76
CA ILE A 52 2.17 -0.89 4.68
C ILE A 52 3.41 -1.56 5.27
N LEU A 53 3.60 -2.85 4.99
CA LEU A 53 4.77 -3.61 5.45
C LEU A 53 6.02 -3.33 4.59
N SER A 54 5.86 -3.30 3.28
CA SER A 54 6.93 -2.93 2.33
C SER A 54 6.31 -2.46 1.02
N GLY A 55 7.00 -1.56 0.31
CA GLY A 55 6.56 -1.14 -1.01
C GLY A 55 7.59 -0.29 -1.73
N VAL A 56 7.56 -0.36 -3.06
CA VAL A 56 8.41 0.43 -3.96
C VAL A 56 7.55 1.09 -5.03
N VAL A 57 7.96 2.28 -5.44
CA VAL A 57 7.40 3.02 -6.58
C VAL A 57 8.59 3.31 -7.50
N SER A 58 8.55 2.85 -8.75
CA SER A 58 9.65 2.91 -9.73
C SER A 58 9.26 3.58 -11.05
#